data_AF-A0A957WVF7-F1
#
_entry.id   AF-A0A957WVF7-F1
#
_cell.length_a   1.000
_cell.length_b   1.000
_cell.length_c   1.000
_cell.angle_alpha   90.00
_cell.angle_beta   90.00
_cell.angle_gamma   90.00
#
_symmetry.space_group_name_H-M   'P 1'
#
loop_
_entity.id
_entity.type
_entity.pdbx_description
1 polymer ?
#
loop_
_entity_poly.entity_id
_entity_poly.type
_entity_poly.pdbx_seq_one_letter_code
_entity_poly.pdbx_strand_id
1 'polypeptide(L)'
;MDAFVAGLVNAHSIWRYVVLMMVGITVGRMLMGWMRQDPWRALETRLGAFLVTAVDVGIALGLLVWLLQGRWTGEDLLRSWRHPGLMLVAALVLHYGWWRVRQSPSDALRFGRSLLYFAIAGIILVVGIFQIQGAI
;
A
#
# COMPACT_ATOMS: atom_id res chain seq x y z
N MET A 1 29.39 1.69 4.78
CA MET A 1 28.12 2.31 4.36
C MET A 1 27.32 1.35 3.49
N ASP A 2 28.00 0.61 2.62
CA ASP A 2 27.41 -0.26 1.60
C ASP A 2 26.57 -1.41 2.19
N ALA A 3 27.04 -2.06 3.26
CA ALA A 3 26.29 -3.14 3.92
C ALA A 3 24.95 -2.66 4.52
N PHE A 4 24.92 -1.43 5.06
CA PHE A 4 23.69 -0.84 5.62
C PHE A 4 22.68 -0.51 4.52
N VAL A 5 23.13 0.13 3.44
CA VAL A 5 22.27 0.45 2.29
C VAL A 5 21.74 -0.81 1.62
N ALA A 6 22.59 -1.84 1.46
CA ALA A 6 22.16 -3.14 0.95
C ALA A 6 21.12 -3.81 1.86
N GLY A 7 21.30 -3.72 3.19
CA GLY A 7 20.32 -4.18 4.18
C GLY A 7 18.96 -3.49 4.03
N LEU A 8 18.95 -2.16 3.87
CA LEU A 8 17.71 -1.39 3.65
C LEU A 8 17.02 -1.76 2.34
N VAL A 9 17.78 -1.94 1.25
CA VAL A 9 17.22 -2.37 -0.05
C VAL A 9 16.57 -3.74 0.08
N ASN A 10 17.24 -4.68 0.75
CA ASN A 10 16.69 -6.02 0.99
C ASN A 10 15.42 -5.96 1.86
N ALA A 11 15.46 -5.18 2.94
CA ALA A 11 14.30 -4.98 3.82
C ALA A 11 13.11 -4.38 3.06
N HIS A 12 13.32 -3.32 2.27
CA HIS A 12 12.29 -2.70 1.45
C HIS A 12 11.74 -3.68 0.38
N SER A 13 12.62 -4.47 -0.24
CA SER A 13 12.24 -5.47 -1.24
C SER A 13 11.35 -6.56 -0.64
N ILE A 14 11.71 -7.12 0.52
CA ILE A 14 10.92 -8.12 1.24
C ILE A 14 9.58 -7.50 1.70
N TRP A 15 9.62 -6.28 2.24
CA TRP A 15 8.45 -5.59 2.76
C TRP A 15 7.38 -5.34 1.70
N ARG A 16 7.76 -5.10 0.43
CA ARG A 16 6.80 -5.00 -0.69
C ARG A 16 5.90 -6.23 -0.78
N TYR A 17 6.44 -7.44 -0.60
CA TYR A 17 5.64 -8.67 -0.67
C TYR A 17 4.69 -8.81 0.54
N VAL A 18 5.12 -8.36 1.73
CA VAL A 18 4.26 -8.28 2.91
C VAL A 18 3.07 -7.34 2.65
N VAL A 19 3.32 -6.16 2.08
CA VAL A 19 2.27 -5.20 1.71
C VAL A 19 1.29 -5.80 0.70
N LEU A 20 1.78 -6.44 -0.36
CA LEU A 20 0.92 -7.07 -1.37
C LEU A 20 0.04 -8.19 -0.79
N MET A 21 0.62 -9.03 0.06
CA MET A 21 -0.14 -10.07 0.77
C MET A 21 -1.24 -9.44 1.64
N MET A 22 -0.91 -8.36 2.36
CA MET A 22 -1.87 -7.65 3.20
C MET A 22 -2.99 -6.97 2.41
N VAL A 23 -2.69 -6.41 1.23
CA VAL A 23 -3.71 -5.90 0.30
C VAL A 23 -4.67 -7.03 -0.07
N GLY A 24 -4.14 -8.18 -0.51
CA GLY A 24 -4.96 -9.33 -0.90
C GLY A 24 -5.86 -9.84 0.22
N ILE A 25 -5.31 -10.06 1.42
CA ILE A 25 -6.06 -10.51 2.60
C ILE A 25 -7.15 -9.50 2.97
N THR A 26 -6.80 -8.21 3.02
CA THR A 26 -7.74 -7.18 3.46
C THR A 26 -8.85 -6.99 2.43
N VAL A 27 -8.52 -6.81 1.15
CA VAL A 27 -9.50 -6.64 0.07
C VAL A 27 -10.42 -7.86 -0.02
N GLY A 28 -9.86 -9.08 0.04
CA GLY A 28 -10.64 -10.32 0.05
C GLY A 28 -11.61 -10.38 1.24
N ARG A 29 -11.16 -10.03 2.45
CA ARG A 29 -12.03 -9.96 3.63
C ARG A 29 -13.14 -8.91 3.47
N MET A 30 -12.82 -7.74 2.94
CA MET A 30 -13.80 -6.67 2.73
C MET A 30 -14.85 -7.04 1.68
N LEU A 31 -14.42 -7.71 0.60
CA LEU A 31 -15.32 -8.23 -0.43
C LEU A 31 -16.29 -9.27 0.14
N MET A 32 -15.78 -10.26 0.89
CA MET A 32 -16.61 -11.28 1.52
C MET A 32 -17.62 -10.68 2.50
N GLY A 33 -17.17 -9.72 3.34
CA GLY A 33 -18.05 -9.06 4.30
C GLY A 33 -19.13 -8.21 3.62
N TRP A 34 -18.79 -7.55 2.51
CA TRP A 34 -19.75 -6.82 1.70
C TRP A 34 -20.80 -7.75 1.07
N MET A 35 -20.39 -8.85 0.45
CA MET A 35 -21.31 -9.80 -0.21
C MET A 35 -22.24 -10.48 0.80
N ARG A 36 -21.75 -10.78 2.00
CA ARG A 36 -22.51 -11.45 3.07
C ARG A 36 -23.33 -10.49 3.93
N GLN A 37 -23.19 -9.18 3.74
CA GLN A 37 -23.75 -8.16 4.62
C GLN A 37 -23.36 -8.41 6.10
N ASP A 38 -22.09 -8.79 6.30
CA ASP A 38 -21.55 -9.04 7.64
C ASP A 38 -21.61 -7.74 8.49
N PRO A 39 -21.77 -7.85 9.82
CA PRO A 39 -21.52 -6.72 10.71
C PRO A 39 -20.03 -6.38 10.73
N TRP A 40 -19.71 -5.09 10.89
CA TRP A 40 -18.32 -4.62 11.00
C TRP A 40 -17.75 -4.93 12.39
N ARG A 41 -16.65 -5.68 12.47
CA ARG A 41 -16.06 -6.13 13.73
C ARG A 41 -14.65 -5.53 13.94
N ALA A 42 -14.04 -5.90 15.06
CA ALA A 42 -12.68 -5.50 15.41
C ALA A 42 -11.65 -6.01 14.39
N LEU A 43 -11.88 -7.17 13.78
CA LEU A 43 -10.97 -7.75 12.78
C LEU A 43 -10.82 -6.82 11.57
N GLU A 44 -11.93 -6.32 11.03
CA GLU A 44 -11.91 -5.45 9.84
C GLU A 44 -11.21 -4.13 10.14
N THR A 45 -11.42 -3.62 11.34
CA THR A 45 -10.75 -2.40 11.82
C THR A 45 -9.23 -2.62 11.92
N ARG A 46 -8.80 -3.76 12.47
CA ARG A 46 -7.38 -4.12 12.61
C ARG A 46 -6.73 -4.37 11.25
N LEU A 47 -7.40 -5.07 10.34
CA LEU A 47 -6.89 -5.32 8.99
C LEU A 47 -6.70 -4.00 8.22
N GLY A 48 -7.70 -3.11 8.25
CA GLY A 48 -7.59 -1.80 7.62
C GLY A 48 -6.45 -0.97 8.19
N ALA A 49 -6.38 -0.82 9.52
CA ALA A 49 -5.31 -0.07 10.18
C ALA A 49 -3.92 -0.67 9.91
N PHE A 50 -3.80 -2.01 9.94
CA PHE A 50 -2.54 -2.69 9.67
C PHE A 50 -2.10 -2.54 8.21
N LEU A 51 -3.03 -2.59 7.24
CA LEU A 51 -2.73 -2.31 5.84
C LEU A 51 -2.20 -0.88 5.64
N VAL A 52 -2.87 0.13 6.21
CA VAL A 52 -2.39 1.52 6.14
C VAL A 52 -0.97 1.63 6.72
N THR A 53 -0.76 1.07 7.91
CA THR A 53 0.54 1.10 8.59
C THR A 53 1.62 0.38 7.78
N ALA A 54 1.31 -0.77 7.19
CA ALA A 54 2.25 -1.53 6.38
C ALA A 54 2.69 -0.75 5.12
N VAL A 55 1.76 -0.04 4.48
CA VAL A 55 2.07 0.84 3.35
C VAL A 55 2.95 2.01 3.79
N ASP A 56 2.66 2.64 4.93
CA ASP A 56 3.46 3.74 5.48
C ASP A 56 4.91 3.31 5.77
N VAL A 57 5.10 2.13 6.38
CA VAL A 57 6.43 1.55 6.61
C VAL A 57 7.13 1.28 5.27
N GLY A 58 6.41 0.76 4.27
CA GLY A 58 6.96 0.51 2.94
C GLY A 58 7.46 1.78 2.27
N ILE A 59 6.68 2.86 2.36
CA ILE A 59 7.05 4.18 1.83
C ILE A 59 8.22 4.77 2.59
N ALA A 60 8.24 4.70 3.93
CA ALA A 60 9.36 5.19 4.72
C ALA A 60 10.66 4.48 4.35
N LEU A 61 10.65 3.15 4.24
CA LEU A 61 11.80 2.37 3.77
C LEU A 61 12.19 2.74 2.33
N GLY A 62 11.21 2.93 1.45
CA GLY A 62 11.44 3.30 0.04
C GLY A 62 12.07 4.68 -0.12
N LEU A 63 11.59 5.66 0.65
CA LEU A 63 12.15 7.01 0.68
C LEU A 63 13.58 7.01 1.23
N LEU A 64 13.86 6.24 2.29
CA LEU A 64 15.23 6.09 2.78
C LEU A 64 16.16 5.49 1.71
N VAL A 65 15.73 4.44 1.02
CA VAL A 65 16.51 3.84 -0.08
C VAL A 65 16.71 4.84 -1.23
N TRP A 66 15.66 5.57 -1.61
CA TRP A 66 15.70 6.58 -2.66
C TRP A 66 16.67 7.72 -2.33
N LEU A 67 16.67 8.20 -1.08
CA LEU A 67 17.57 9.24 -0.55
C LEU A 67 19.01 8.76 -0.33
N LEU A 68 19.24 7.49 -0.02
CA LEU A 68 20.61 6.99 0.19
C LEU A 68 21.30 6.57 -1.11
N GLN A 69 20.54 6.24 -2.15
CA GLN A 69 21.08 5.81 -3.45
C GLN A 69 21.19 6.93 -4.49
N GLY A 70 20.96 8.19 -4.13
CA GLY A 70 21.07 9.28 -5.11
C GLY A 70 19.96 9.28 -6.17
N ARG A 71 18.85 8.56 -5.98
CA ARG A 71 17.86 8.31 -7.05
C ARG A 71 17.02 9.52 -7.43
N TRP A 72 17.23 10.69 -6.84
CA TRP A 72 16.53 11.93 -7.23
C TRP A 72 17.18 12.65 -8.42
N THR A 73 18.33 12.18 -8.91
CA THR A 73 19.06 12.81 -10.03
C THR A 73 18.31 12.73 -11.36
N GLY A 74 17.40 11.76 -11.51
CA GLY A 74 16.62 11.58 -12.73
C GLY A 74 17.29 10.74 -13.83
N GLU A 75 18.46 10.13 -13.55
CA GLU A 75 19.15 9.25 -14.50
C GLU A 75 18.29 8.08 -14.99
N ASP A 76 17.48 7.51 -14.08
CA ASP A 76 16.42 6.54 -14.40
C ASP A 76 15.08 7.13 -13.97
N LEU A 77 14.35 7.74 -14.92
CA LEU A 77 13.06 8.41 -14.66
C LEU A 77 12.04 7.49 -13.97
N LEU A 78 12.07 6.19 -14.27
CA LEU A 78 11.15 5.22 -13.70
C LEU A 78 11.40 5.08 -12.18
N ARG A 79 12.65 4.81 -11.80
CA ARG A 79 13.03 4.64 -10.39
C ARG A 79 13.13 5.96 -9.63
N SER A 80 13.39 7.06 -10.33
CA SER A 80 13.58 8.37 -9.73
C SER A 80 12.26 9.04 -9.37
N TRP A 81 11.25 8.95 -10.25
CA TRP A 81 10.04 9.77 -10.11
C TRP A 81 8.76 8.97 -10.22
N ARG A 82 8.63 8.11 -11.24
CA ARG A 82 7.37 7.41 -11.51
C ARG A 82 7.03 6.40 -10.43
N HIS A 83 7.98 5.55 -10.04
CA HIS A 83 7.79 4.58 -8.98
C HIS A 83 7.44 5.23 -7.63
N PRO A 84 8.27 6.13 -7.05
CA PRO A 84 7.93 6.77 -5.78
C PRO A 84 6.66 7.62 -5.87
N GLY A 85 6.41 8.28 -7.00
CA GLY A 85 5.18 9.03 -7.24
C GLY A 85 3.92 8.16 -7.14
N LEU A 86 3.92 6.99 -7.79
CA LEU A 86 2.81 6.04 -7.70
C LEU A 86 2.63 5.49 -6.28
N MET A 87 3.71 5.25 -5.54
CA MET A 87 3.62 4.80 -4.15
C MET A 87 2.96 5.87 -3.26
N LEU A 88 3.31 7.14 -3.45
CA LEU A 88 2.69 8.26 -2.72
C LEU A 88 1.21 8.43 -3.07
N VAL A 89 0.85 8.32 -4.35
CA VAL A 89 -0.56 8.36 -4.79
C VAL A 89 -1.35 7.21 -4.16
N ALA A 90 -0.81 6.00 -4.14
CA ALA A 90 -1.45 4.87 -3.46
C ALA A 90 -1.66 5.14 -1.96
N ALA A 91 -0.66 5.71 -1.28
CA ALA A 91 -0.77 6.09 0.13
C ALA A 91 -1.88 7.10 0.36
N LEU A 92 -1.96 8.15 -0.45
CA LEU A 92 -2.97 9.20 -0.34
C LEU A 92 -4.38 8.63 -0.52
N VAL A 93 -4.58 7.79 -1.54
CA VAL A 93 -5.85 7.10 -1.77
C VAL A 93 -6.22 6.22 -0.58
N LEU A 94 -5.25 5.47 -0.05
CA LEU A 94 -5.45 4.55 1.07
C LEU A 94 -5.81 5.29 2.38
N HIS A 95 -5.07 6.34 2.72
CA HIS A 95 -5.32 7.17 3.90
C HIS A 95 -6.66 7.90 3.82
N TYR A 96 -6.95 8.51 2.66
CA TYR A 96 -8.24 9.15 2.42
C TYR A 96 -9.38 8.14 2.53
N GLY A 97 -9.23 6.98 1.88
CA GLY A 97 -10.20 5.89 1.96
C GLY A 97 -10.43 5.42 3.39
N TRP A 98 -9.37 5.25 4.17
CA TRP A 98 -9.46 4.84 5.56
C TRP A 98 -10.16 5.87 6.44
N TRP A 99 -9.89 7.16 6.22
CA TRP A 99 -10.66 8.23 6.86
C TRP A 99 -12.15 8.13 6.48
N ARG A 100 -12.50 7.93 5.21
CA ARG A 100 -13.89 7.76 4.76
C ARG A 100 -14.59 6.53 5.35
N VAL A 101 -13.87 5.42 5.54
CA VAL A 101 -14.40 4.20 6.16
C VAL A 101 -14.76 4.44 7.62
N ARG A 102 -13.89 5.11 8.38
CA ARG A 102 -14.15 5.45 9.79
C ARG A 102 -15.36 6.38 9.96
N GLN A 103 -15.64 7.21 8.95
CA GLN A 103 -16.78 8.13 8.88
C GLN A 103 -18.05 7.50 8.26
N SER A 104 -18.08 6.18 8.00
CA SER A 104 -19.26 5.53 7.42
C SER A 104 -20.33 5.24 8.48
N PRO A 105 -21.61 5.59 8.20
CA PRO A 105 -22.70 5.45 9.16
C PRO A 105 -23.27 4.02 9.25
N SER A 106 -22.98 3.16 8.28
CA SER A 106 -23.45 1.77 8.26
C SER A 106 -22.33 0.80 7.88
N ASP A 107 -22.47 -0.46 8.30
CA ASP A 107 -21.49 -1.51 8.05
C ASP A 107 -21.36 -1.82 6.56
N ALA A 108 -22.47 -1.86 5.82
CA ALA A 108 -22.46 -2.02 4.37
C ALA A 108 -21.63 -0.94 3.67
N LEU A 109 -21.72 0.32 4.13
CA LEU A 109 -20.90 1.42 3.61
C LEU A 109 -19.45 1.33 4.04
N ARG A 110 -19.14 0.82 5.25
CA ARG A 110 -17.75 0.56 5.68
C ARG A 110 -17.08 -0.47 4.78
N PHE A 111 -17.75 -1.59 4.52
CA PHE A 111 -17.26 -2.62 3.61
C PHE A 111 -17.12 -2.10 2.18
N GLY A 112 -18.15 -1.42 1.63
CA GLY A 112 -18.12 -0.89 0.27
C GLY A 112 -17.02 0.15 0.05
N ARG A 113 -16.85 1.10 0.98
CA ARG A 113 -15.77 2.10 0.90
C ARG A 113 -14.40 1.44 1.06
N SER A 114 -14.25 0.48 1.98
CA SER A 114 -12.98 -0.24 2.15
C SER A 114 -12.62 -0.99 0.86
N LEU A 115 -13.56 -1.70 0.26
CA LEU A 115 -13.36 -2.41 -1.00
C LEU A 115 -12.92 -1.45 -2.11
N LEU A 116 -13.63 -0.34 -2.30
CA LEU A 116 -13.31 0.65 -3.33
C LEU A 116 -11.90 1.23 -3.17
N TYR A 117 -11.63 1.87 -2.02
CA TYR A 117 -10.38 2.60 -1.84
C TYR A 117 -9.18 1.66 -1.70
N PHE A 118 -9.33 0.53 -1.00
CA PHE A 118 -8.22 -0.40 -0.79
C PHE A 118 -7.90 -1.17 -2.06
N ALA A 119 -8.90 -1.49 -2.89
CA ALA A 119 -8.65 -2.11 -4.20
C ALA A 119 -7.95 -1.11 -5.15
N ILE A 120 -8.40 0.14 -5.23
CA ILE A 120 -7.73 1.16 -6.06
C ILE A 120 -6.28 1.37 -5.60
N ALA A 121 -6.06 1.58 -4.30
CA ALA A 121 -4.70 1.70 -3.76
C ALA A 121 -3.87 0.43 -4.04
N GLY A 122 -4.46 -0.75 -3.86
CA GLY A 122 -3.84 -2.03 -4.17
C GLY A 122 -3.41 -2.18 -5.62
N ILE A 123 -4.25 -1.78 -6.58
CA ILE A 123 -3.92 -1.78 -8.01
C ILE A 123 -2.75 -0.85 -8.28
N ILE A 124 -2.76 0.37 -7.73
CA ILE A 124 -1.66 1.33 -7.91
C ILE A 124 -0.35 0.78 -7.32
N LEU A 125 -0.41 0.16 -6.14
CA LEU A 125 0.75 -0.50 -5.52
C LEU A 125 1.30 -1.60 -6.42
N VAL A 126 0.45 -2.51 -6.91
CA VAL A 126 0.86 -3.58 -7.84
C VAL A 126 1.51 -2.98 -9.08
N VAL A 127 0.85 -2.04 -9.77
CA VAL A 127 1.38 -1.43 -10.99
C VAL A 127 2.75 -0.79 -10.73
N GLY A 128 2.90 0.02 -9.68
CA GLY A 128 4.18 0.67 -9.38
C GLY A 128 5.27 -0.31 -8.94
N ILE A 129 4.92 -1.42 -8.30
CA ILE A 129 5.84 -2.49 -7.87
C ILE A 129 6.33 -3.33 -9.04
N PHE A 130 5.46 -3.69 -9.98
CA PHE A 130 5.82 -4.59 -11.08
C PHE A 130 6.54 -3.85 -12.23
N GLN A 131 6.31 -2.54 -12.39
CA GLN A 131 7.07 -1.70 -13.33
C GLN A 131 8.59 -1.75 -13.07
N ILE A 132 9.02 -1.72 -11.80
CA ILE A 132 10.46 -1.78 -11.47
C ILE A 132 11.07 -3.19 -11.62
N GLN A 133 10.23 -4.22 -11.78
CA GLN A 133 10.65 -5.60 -12.02
C GLN A 133 10.73 -5.94 -13.51
N GLY A 134 10.32 -5.03 -14.40
CA GLY A 134 10.29 -5.26 -15.84
C GLY A 134 9.17 -6.21 -16.29
N ALA A 135 8.15 -6.42 -15.45
CA ALA A 135 7.03 -7.31 -15.75
C ALA A 135 5.90 -6.62 -16.54
N ILE A 136 5.91 -5.28 -16.58
CA ILE A 136 4.96 -4.40 -17.28
C ILE A 136 5.60 -3.02 -17.53
#